data_AF-A0A7R9XZY0-F1
#
_entry.id   AF-A0A7R9XZY0-F1
#
_cell.length_a   1.000
_cell.length_b   1.000
_cell.length_c   1.000
_cell.angle_alpha   90.00
_cell.angle_beta   90.00
_cell.angle_gamma   90.00
#
_symmetry.space_group_name_H-M   'P 1'
#
loop_
_entity.id
_entity.type
_entity.pdbx_description
1 polymer ?
#
loop_
_entity_poly.entity_id
_entity_poly.type
_entity_poly.pdbx_seq_one_letter_code
_entity_poly.pdbx_strand_id
1 'polypeptide(L)'
;KQIDARALAVRKAAVVAKAVDPDLVTDALVAINGGLMAVVATLRVRFAACVTIGSTVGEMAHNAVQTHAEPALLELTPSEYKKWVPCGLRYGCQLCGFVIAWFLQMSISAFHSATRGAQMFARGSLTYATRRGYLNPTAIDEKGRVFNACVFALAFVGFWSQFWSGYSLPFPLNILLLPVTFAEYAMRFVVFMLG
;
A
#
# COMPACT_ATOMS: atom_id res chain seq x y z
N LYS A 1 3.09 -28.45 45.92
CA LYS A 1 3.06 -29.32 44.71
C LYS A 1 3.07 -28.42 43.48
N GLN A 2 4.21 -28.31 42.79
CA GLN A 2 4.29 -27.62 41.50
C GLN A 2 3.46 -28.42 40.49
N ILE A 3 2.48 -27.75 39.86
CA ILE A 3 1.64 -28.35 38.84
C ILE A 3 2.48 -28.41 37.56
N ASP A 4 2.51 -29.59 36.93
CA ASP A 4 3.17 -29.82 35.65
C ASP A 4 2.63 -28.85 34.57
N ALA A 5 3.53 -28.32 33.72
CA ALA A 5 3.21 -27.28 32.74
C ALA A 5 2.12 -27.71 31.76
N ARG A 6 2.08 -29.01 31.43
CA ARG A 6 1.07 -29.62 30.56
C ARG A 6 -0.31 -29.62 31.21
N ALA A 7 -0.38 -29.98 32.50
CA ALA A 7 -1.64 -29.98 33.25
C ALA A 7 -2.21 -28.56 33.42
N LEU A 8 -1.33 -27.55 33.55
CA LEU A 8 -1.73 -26.14 33.59
C LEU A 8 -2.29 -25.67 32.23
N ALA A 9 -1.64 -26.05 31.13
CA ALA A 9 -2.09 -25.69 29.78
C ALA A 9 -3.47 -26.29 29.45
N VAL A 10 -3.69 -27.57 29.78
CA VAL A 10 -5.00 -28.25 29.60
C VAL A 10 -6.09 -27.55 30.41
N ARG A 11 -5.80 -27.16 31.65
CA ARG A 11 -6.79 -26.46 32.48
C ARG A 11 -7.13 -25.07 31.94
N LYS A 12 -6.14 -24.31 31.44
CA LYS A 12 -6.37 -23.00 30.81
C LYS A 12 -7.14 -23.14 29.49
N ALA A 13 -6.78 -24.10 28.66
CA ALA A 13 -7.51 -24.41 27.42
C ALA A 13 -8.96 -24.83 27.72
N ALA A 14 -9.19 -25.65 28.75
CA ALA A 14 -10.53 -26.05 29.17
C ALA A 14 -11.38 -24.87 29.69
N VAL A 15 -10.77 -23.92 30.40
CA VAL A 15 -11.46 -22.69 30.84
C VAL A 15 -11.80 -21.80 29.65
N VAL A 16 -10.89 -21.63 28.68
CA VAL A 16 -11.14 -20.86 27.45
C VAL A 16 -12.22 -21.53 26.61
N ALA A 17 -12.14 -22.84 26.39
CA ALA A 17 -13.14 -23.61 25.65
C ALA A 17 -14.54 -23.56 26.30
N LYS A 18 -14.61 -23.39 27.63
CA LYS A 18 -15.90 -23.23 28.34
C LYS A 18 -16.43 -21.79 28.31
N ALA A 19 -15.54 -20.81 28.17
CA ALA A 19 -15.90 -19.39 28.18
C ALA A 19 -16.21 -18.84 26.78
N VAL A 20 -15.76 -19.52 25.73
CA VAL A 20 -15.83 -19.04 24.35
C VAL A 20 -16.81 -19.90 23.56
N ASP A 21 -17.75 -19.23 22.89
CA ASP A 21 -18.68 -19.88 21.97
C ASP A 21 -17.94 -20.29 20.67
N PRO A 22 -17.85 -21.60 20.36
CA PRO A 22 -17.12 -22.08 19.19
C PRO A 22 -17.74 -21.61 17.87
N ASP A 23 -19.06 -21.40 17.82
CA ASP A 23 -19.74 -20.95 16.60
C ASP A 23 -19.40 -19.48 16.34
N LEU A 24 -19.42 -18.65 17.39
CA LEU A 24 -19.03 -17.24 17.29
C LEU A 24 -17.55 -17.06 16.89
N VAL A 25 -16.65 -17.92 17.38
CA VAL A 25 -15.24 -17.92 16.93
C VAL A 25 -15.11 -18.35 15.48
N THR A 26 -15.86 -19.37 15.07
CA THR A 26 -15.82 -19.86 13.69
C THR A 26 -16.34 -18.77 12.73
N ASP A 27 -17.44 -18.11 13.06
CA ASP A 27 -17.98 -17.00 12.29
C ASP A 27 -17.00 -15.82 12.22
N ALA A 28 -16.33 -15.50 13.34
CA ALA A 28 -15.30 -14.47 13.36
C ALA A 28 -14.10 -14.84 12.48
N LEU A 29 -13.65 -16.11 12.50
CA LEU A 29 -12.56 -16.59 11.64
C LEU A 29 -12.95 -16.57 10.16
N VAL A 30 -14.18 -16.96 9.82
CA VAL A 30 -14.70 -16.89 8.46
C VAL A 30 -14.77 -15.43 7.98
N ALA A 31 -15.24 -14.51 8.82
CA ALA A 31 -15.28 -13.09 8.51
C ALA A 31 -13.87 -12.49 8.31
N ILE A 32 -12.90 -12.85 9.15
CA ILE A 32 -11.50 -12.44 9.01
C ILE A 32 -10.91 -12.98 7.70
N ASN A 33 -11.12 -14.27 7.40
CA ASN A 33 -10.62 -14.88 6.17
C ASN A 33 -11.28 -14.26 4.93
N GLY A 34 -12.59 -14.01 4.98
CA GLY A 34 -13.32 -13.31 3.93
C GLY A 34 -12.78 -11.90 3.68
N GLY A 35 -12.51 -11.16 4.75
CA GLY A 35 -11.84 -9.85 4.68
C GLY A 35 -10.45 -9.94 4.04
N LEU A 36 -9.62 -10.89 4.46
CA LEU A 36 -8.30 -11.12 3.89
C LEU A 36 -8.37 -11.43 2.39
N MET A 37 -9.26 -12.33 1.98
CA MET A 37 -9.44 -12.71 0.58
C MET A 37 -9.98 -11.55 -0.28
N ALA A 38 -10.85 -10.70 0.27
CA ALA A 38 -11.33 -9.50 -0.41
C ALA A 38 -10.17 -8.52 -0.68
N VAL A 39 -9.26 -8.36 0.28
CA VAL A 39 -8.06 -7.53 0.10
C VAL A 39 -7.12 -8.14 -0.94
N VAL A 40 -6.86 -9.45 -0.89
CA VAL A 40 -6.05 -10.16 -1.89
C VAL A 40 -6.64 -10.00 -3.30
N ALA A 41 -7.94 -10.18 -3.45
CA ALA A 41 -8.62 -9.99 -4.73
C ALA A 41 -8.47 -8.55 -5.24
N THR A 42 -8.63 -7.56 -4.36
CA THR A 42 -8.43 -6.14 -4.70
C THR A 42 -6.99 -5.87 -5.15
N LEU A 43 -6.00 -6.40 -4.43
CA LEU A 43 -4.59 -6.24 -4.78
C LEU A 43 -4.26 -6.86 -6.14
N ARG A 44 -4.83 -8.03 -6.46
CA ARG A 44 -4.67 -8.67 -7.77
C ARG A 44 -5.24 -7.84 -8.91
N VAL A 45 -6.45 -7.32 -8.73
CA VAL A 45 -7.08 -6.44 -9.73
C VAL A 45 -6.22 -5.19 -9.97
N ARG A 46 -5.70 -4.59 -8.89
CA ARG A 46 -4.81 -3.43 -8.99
C ARG A 46 -3.48 -3.76 -9.66
N PHE A 47 -2.89 -4.91 -9.34
CA PHE A 47 -1.67 -5.39 -9.97
C PHE A 47 -1.87 -5.62 -11.48
N ALA A 48 -2.93 -6.35 -11.85
CA ALA A 48 -3.27 -6.59 -13.25
C ALA A 48 -3.52 -5.28 -14.01
N ALA A 49 -4.25 -4.33 -13.43
CA ALA A 49 -4.46 -3.01 -14.01
C ALA A 49 -3.13 -2.24 -14.21
N CYS A 50 -2.25 -2.27 -13.22
CA CYS A 50 -0.91 -1.64 -13.32
C CYS A 50 -0.07 -2.30 -14.42
N VAL A 51 -0.16 -3.62 -14.56
CA VAL A 51 0.55 -4.36 -15.62
C VAL A 51 0.03 -3.94 -17.00
N THR A 52 -1.29 -3.88 -17.19
CA THR A 52 -1.90 -3.46 -18.46
C THR A 52 -1.55 -2.01 -18.83
N ILE A 53 -1.56 -1.09 -17.86
CA ILE A 53 -1.15 0.31 -18.10
C ILE A 53 0.35 0.37 -18.41
N GLY A 54 1.17 -0.36 -17.68
CA GLY A 54 2.63 -0.40 -17.91
C GLY A 54 2.98 -0.96 -19.28
N SER A 55 2.32 -2.03 -19.73
CA SER A 55 2.57 -2.63 -21.04
C SER A 55 2.15 -1.69 -22.19
N THR A 56 1.00 -1.02 -22.06
CA THR A 56 0.54 -0.09 -23.10
C THR A 56 1.42 1.16 -23.19
N VAL A 57 1.80 1.75 -22.06
CA VAL A 57 2.77 2.87 -22.03
C VAL A 57 4.13 2.44 -22.59
N GLY A 58 4.60 1.23 -22.25
CA GLY A 58 5.85 0.70 -22.75
C GLY A 58 5.86 0.44 -24.26
N GLU A 59 4.73 -0.01 -24.81
CA GLU A 59 4.57 -0.19 -26.26
C GLU A 59 4.54 1.15 -27.00
N MET A 60 3.85 2.16 -26.45
CA MET A 60 3.91 3.53 -26.98
C MET A 60 5.34 4.09 -26.97
N ALA A 61 6.06 3.89 -25.88
CA ALA A 61 7.46 4.30 -25.77
C ALA A 61 8.36 3.55 -26.77
N HIS A 62 8.13 2.24 -26.97
CA HIS A 62 8.86 1.46 -27.97
C HIS A 62 8.65 2.02 -29.37
N ASN A 63 7.41 2.27 -29.78
CA ASN A 63 7.09 2.80 -31.11
C ASN A 63 7.74 4.19 -31.35
N ALA A 64 7.84 5.02 -30.31
CA ALA A 64 8.51 6.31 -30.40
C ALA A 64 10.05 6.19 -30.54
N VAL A 65 10.65 5.23 -29.83
CA VAL A 65 12.11 5.08 -29.73
C VAL A 65 12.70 4.19 -30.82
N GLN A 66 11.90 3.25 -31.37
CA GLN A 66 12.33 2.25 -32.35
C GLN A 66 13.00 2.88 -33.58
N THR A 67 12.42 3.96 -34.12
CA THR A 67 12.91 4.63 -35.33
C THR A 67 14.34 5.15 -35.22
N HIS A 68 14.81 5.50 -34.01
CA HIS A 68 16.13 6.11 -33.79
C HIS A 68 17.09 5.18 -33.04
N ALA A 69 16.62 4.42 -32.06
CA ALA A 69 17.48 3.57 -31.24
C ALA A 69 17.83 2.23 -31.90
N GLU A 70 16.90 1.65 -32.68
CA GLU A 70 17.12 0.35 -33.34
C GLU A 70 18.30 0.37 -34.33
N PRO A 71 18.42 1.34 -35.27
CA PRO A 71 19.56 1.38 -36.18
C PRO A 71 20.90 1.62 -35.44
N ALA A 72 20.92 2.51 -34.44
CA ALA A 72 22.11 2.79 -33.65
C ALA A 72 22.61 1.57 -32.85
N LEU A 73 21.68 0.79 -32.28
CA LEU A 73 22.02 -0.44 -31.56
C LEU A 73 22.51 -1.56 -32.50
N LEU A 74 21.99 -1.64 -33.73
CA LEU A 74 22.40 -2.64 -34.72
C LEU A 74 23.80 -2.39 -35.30
N GLU A 75 24.28 -1.14 -35.29
CA GLU A 75 25.64 -0.78 -35.71
C GLU A 75 26.68 -1.12 -34.63
N LEU A 76 26.34 -0.94 -33.36
CA LEU A 76 27.24 -1.19 -32.22
C LEU A 76 27.34 -2.68 -31.82
N THR A 77 26.38 -3.50 -32.24
CA THR A 77 26.27 -4.89 -31.77
C THR A 77 26.93 -5.90 -32.74
N PRO A 78 27.72 -6.88 -32.25
CA PRO A 78 28.27 -7.95 -33.09
C PRO A 78 27.16 -8.77 -33.79
N SER A 79 27.43 -9.27 -34.99
CA SER A 79 26.45 -9.96 -35.86
C SER A 79 25.71 -11.12 -35.18
N GLU A 80 26.33 -11.82 -34.23
CA GLU A 80 25.72 -12.93 -33.48
C GLU A 80 24.57 -12.50 -32.53
N TYR A 81 24.60 -11.26 -32.02
CA TYR A 81 23.64 -10.75 -31.03
C TYR A 81 22.58 -9.82 -31.60
N LYS A 82 22.68 -9.43 -32.89
CA LYS A 82 21.74 -8.52 -33.54
C LYS A 82 20.28 -8.99 -33.46
N LYS A 83 20.05 -10.31 -33.40
CA LYS A 83 18.71 -10.91 -33.21
C LYS A 83 18.03 -10.55 -31.89
N TRP A 84 18.80 -10.21 -30.85
CA TRP A 84 18.28 -9.85 -29.53
C TRP A 84 17.99 -8.36 -29.40
N VAL A 85 18.49 -7.51 -30.28
CA VAL A 85 18.31 -6.04 -30.23
C VAL A 85 16.83 -5.63 -30.25
N PRO A 86 15.99 -6.05 -31.21
CA PRO A 86 14.58 -5.66 -31.22
C PRO A 86 13.83 -6.22 -30.00
N CYS A 87 14.17 -7.44 -29.58
CA CYS A 87 13.61 -8.08 -28.40
C CYS A 87 13.96 -7.28 -27.12
N GLY A 88 15.23 -6.96 -26.93
CA GLY A 88 15.75 -6.22 -25.78
C GLY A 88 15.22 -4.80 -25.72
N LEU A 89 15.11 -4.11 -26.86
CA LEU A 89 14.52 -2.77 -26.92
C LEU A 89 13.05 -2.79 -26.52
N ARG A 90 12.27 -3.76 -27.02
CA ARG A 90 10.86 -3.90 -26.65
C ARG A 90 10.68 -4.19 -25.17
N TYR A 91 11.41 -5.17 -24.63
CA TYR A 91 11.34 -5.50 -23.21
C TYR A 91 11.86 -4.36 -22.32
N GLY A 92 12.91 -3.65 -22.74
CA GLY A 92 13.42 -2.47 -22.03
C GLY A 92 12.39 -1.35 -21.96
N CYS A 93 11.76 -1.01 -23.09
CA CYS A 93 10.67 -0.03 -23.11
C CYS A 93 9.47 -0.46 -22.27
N GLN A 94 9.12 -1.75 -22.29
CA GLN A 94 8.06 -2.30 -21.43
C GLN A 94 8.41 -2.19 -19.94
N LEU A 95 9.63 -2.53 -19.53
CA LEU A 95 10.11 -2.35 -18.16
C LEU A 95 10.05 -0.89 -17.72
N CYS A 96 10.48 0.05 -18.57
CA CYS A 96 10.32 1.49 -18.30
C CYS A 96 8.85 1.87 -18.12
N GLY A 97 7.97 1.36 -18.98
CA GLY A 97 6.52 1.55 -18.86
C GLY A 97 5.97 1.05 -17.52
N PHE A 98 6.37 -0.14 -17.08
CA PHE A 98 6.00 -0.67 -15.77
C PHE A 98 6.51 0.20 -14.61
N VAL A 99 7.76 0.67 -14.69
CA VAL A 99 8.35 1.54 -13.64
C VAL A 99 7.58 2.86 -13.54
N ILE A 100 7.26 3.50 -14.67
CA ILE A 100 6.49 4.75 -14.70
C ILE A 100 5.07 4.53 -14.15
N ALA A 101 4.39 3.47 -14.59
CA ALA A 101 3.06 3.12 -14.10
C ALA A 101 3.07 2.85 -12.59
N TRP A 102 4.10 2.16 -12.09
CA TRP A 102 4.30 1.91 -10.67
C TRP A 102 4.47 3.20 -9.87
N PHE A 103 5.32 4.13 -10.32
CA PHE A 103 5.50 5.43 -9.67
C PHE A 103 4.20 6.24 -9.62
N LEU A 104 3.40 6.23 -10.68
CA LEU A 104 2.12 6.92 -10.71
C LEU A 104 1.12 6.30 -9.72
N GLN A 105 1.01 4.98 -9.70
CA GLN A 105 0.15 4.24 -8.76
C GLN A 105 0.57 4.51 -7.30
N MET A 106 1.86 4.59 -7.04
CA MET A 106 2.42 4.91 -5.73
C MET A 106 2.06 6.35 -5.30
N SER A 107 2.15 7.29 -6.23
CA SER A 107 1.76 8.69 -6.01
C SER A 107 0.28 8.83 -5.67
N ILE A 108 -0.60 8.15 -6.40
CA ILE A 108 -2.05 8.14 -6.13
C ILE A 108 -2.32 7.58 -4.72
N SER A 109 -1.65 6.49 -4.37
CA SER A 109 -1.83 5.83 -3.07
C SER A 109 -1.34 6.71 -1.92
N ALA A 110 -0.20 7.39 -2.09
CA ALA A 110 0.36 8.32 -1.12
C ALA A 110 -0.51 9.57 -0.94
N PHE A 111 -1.11 10.07 -2.01
CA PHE A 111 -2.05 11.19 -1.93
C PHE A 111 -3.32 10.79 -1.15
N HIS A 112 -3.87 9.61 -1.43
CA HIS A 112 -5.04 9.10 -0.71
C HIS A 112 -4.74 8.85 0.77
N SER A 113 -3.60 8.23 1.11
CA SER A 113 -3.19 7.98 2.50
C SER A 113 -2.94 9.29 3.25
N ALA A 114 -2.28 10.28 2.62
CA ALA A 114 -2.04 11.60 3.20
C ALA A 114 -3.36 12.32 3.50
N THR A 115 -4.31 12.29 2.56
CA THR A 115 -5.62 12.94 2.73
C THR A 115 -6.42 12.28 3.86
N ARG A 116 -6.45 10.95 3.92
CA ARG A 116 -7.12 10.22 5.00
C ARG A 116 -6.46 10.46 6.35
N GLY A 117 -5.12 10.45 6.42
CA GLY A 117 -4.37 10.79 7.63
C GLY A 117 -4.65 12.20 8.11
N ALA A 118 -4.66 13.17 7.19
CA ALA A 118 -4.98 14.57 7.48
C ALA A 118 -6.41 14.75 8.03
N GLN A 119 -7.40 14.06 7.46
CA GLN A 119 -8.78 14.07 8.00
C GLN A 119 -8.84 13.56 9.43
N MET A 120 -8.18 12.44 9.73
CA MET A 120 -8.18 11.85 11.08
C MET A 120 -7.46 12.77 12.07
N PHE A 121 -6.30 13.31 11.67
CA PHE A 121 -5.52 14.21 12.52
C PHE A 121 -6.26 15.53 12.78
N ALA A 122 -6.86 16.13 11.74
CA ALA A 122 -7.63 17.37 11.87
C ALA A 122 -8.84 17.17 12.78
N ARG A 123 -9.62 16.09 12.59
CA ARG A 123 -10.76 15.76 13.47
C ARG A 123 -10.32 15.61 14.92
N GLY A 124 -9.26 14.83 15.17
CA GLY A 124 -8.75 14.61 16.53
C GLY A 124 -8.25 15.90 17.20
N SER A 125 -7.46 16.68 16.47
CA SER A 125 -6.86 17.92 16.97
C SER A 125 -7.90 19.00 17.27
N LEU A 126 -8.86 19.21 16.36
CA LEU A 126 -9.93 20.19 16.54
C LEU A 126 -10.89 19.77 17.67
N THR A 127 -11.23 18.49 17.76
CA THR A 127 -12.02 17.95 18.88
C THR A 127 -11.31 18.18 20.22
N TYR A 128 -9.99 17.96 20.29
CA TYR A 128 -9.21 18.22 21.48
C TYR A 128 -9.18 19.72 21.85
N ALA A 129 -8.99 20.60 20.86
CA ALA A 129 -8.96 22.05 21.06
C ALA A 129 -10.30 22.61 21.54
N THR A 130 -11.43 22.12 21.01
CA THR A 130 -12.77 22.47 21.48
C THR A 130 -13.03 21.97 22.91
N ARG A 131 -12.58 20.76 23.27
CA ARG A 131 -12.71 20.24 24.64
C ARG A 131 -11.96 21.08 25.68
N ARG A 132 -10.88 21.76 25.27
CA ARG A 132 -10.11 22.68 26.12
C ARG A 132 -10.60 24.13 26.09
N GLY A 133 -11.66 24.42 25.33
CA GLY A 133 -12.25 25.75 25.23
C GLY A 133 -11.50 26.74 24.34
N TYR A 134 -10.48 26.30 23.58
CA TYR A 134 -9.73 27.17 22.69
C TYR A 134 -10.48 27.52 21.39
N LEU A 135 -11.43 26.68 20.98
CA LEU A 135 -12.17 26.85 19.72
C LEU A 135 -13.64 26.55 19.91
N ASN A 136 -14.49 27.31 19.21
CA ASN A 136 -15.92 27.03 19.16
C ASN A 136 -16.20 25.67 18.49
N PRO A 137 -17.27 24.95 18.88
CA PRO A 137 -17.64 23.66 18.29
C PRO A 137 -17.88 23.71 16.78
N THR A 138 -18.17 24.89 16.23
CA THR A 138 -18.32 25.13 14.78
C THR A 138 -17.02 24.94 13.99
N ALA A 139 -15.85 24.92 14.65
CA ALA A 139 -14.57 24.66 14.01
C ALA A 139 -14.36 23.18 13.63
N ILE A 140 -15.15 22.25 14.20
CA ILE A 140 -15.06 20.81 13.92
C ILE A 140 -15.88 20.42 12.68
N ASP A 141 -16.80 21.28 12.23
CA ASP A 141 -17.67 20.97 11.10
C ASP A 141 -16.86 20.66 9.84
N GLU A 142 -17.14 19.51 9.22
CA GLU A 142 -16.46 19.02 8.03
C GLU A 142 -16.71 19.92 6.82
N LYS A 143 -17.81 20.68 6.85
CA LYS A 143 -18.11 21.73 5.86
C LYS A 143 -17.47 23.07 6.20
N GLY A 144 -16.91 23.20 7.39
CA GLY A 144 -16.22 24.40 7.86
C GLY A 144 -14.97 24.69 7.03
N ARG A 145 -14.78 25.98 6.70
CA ARG A 145 -13.55 26.44 6.00
C ARG A 145 -12.28 26.09 6.76
N VAL A 146 -12.32 26.14 8.10
CA VAL A 146 -11.18 25.85 8.98
C VAL A 146 -10.78 24.38 8.91
N PHE A 147 -11.74 23.46 9.03
CA PHE A 147 -11.49 22.03 8.92
C PHE A 147 -10.88 21.68 7.56
N ASN A 148 -11.50 22.15 6.47
CA ASN A 148 -11.01 21.87 5.12
C ASN A 148 -9.63 22.47 4.87
N ALA A 149 -9.36 23.71 5.30
CA ALA A 149 -8.03 24.31 5.17
C ALA A 149 -6.96 23.52 5.94
N CYS A 150 -7.26 23.08 7.17
CA CYS A 150 -6.35 22.23 7.95
C CYS A 150 -6.10 20.89 7.24
N VAL A 151 -7.15 20.24 6.73
CA VAL A 151 -7.00 18.97 5.99
C VAL A 151 -6.16 19.15 4.74
N PHE A 152 -6.41 20.18 3.92
CA PHE A 152 -5.62 20.43 2.72
C PHE A 152 -4.15 20.73 3.03
N ALA A 153 -3.88 21.57 4.03
CA ALA A 153 -2.51 21.88 4.43
C ALA A 153 -1.77 20.64 4.93
N LEU A 154 -2.40 19.86 5.82
CA LEU A 154 -1.80 18.64 6.36
C LEU A 154 -1.67 17.53 5.31
N ALA A 155 -2.63 17.40 4.39
CA ALA A 155 -2.56 16.44 3.30
C ALA A 155 -1.43 16.80 2.32
N PHE A 156 -1.26 18.08 2.00
CA PHE A 156 -0.17 18.55 1.15
C PHE A 156 1.19 18.28 1.80
N VAL A 157 1.36 18.63 3.09
CA VAL A 157 2.58 18.34 3.84
C VAL A 157 2.84 16.84 3.93
N GLY A 158 1.82 16.04 4.22
CA GLY A 158 1.92 14.58 4.31
C GLY A 158 2.24 13.91 2.98
N PHE A 159 1.69 14.41 1.88
CA PHE A 159 2.01 13.94 0.52
C PHE A 159 3.43 14.33 0.12
N TRP A 160 3.81 15.60 0.32
CA TRP A 160 5.14 16.10 0.02
C TRP A 160 6.23 15.34 0.80
N SER A 161 5.99 15.08 2.09
CA SER A 161 6.87 14.28 2.93
C SER A 161 7.04 12.84 2.40
N GLN A 162 5.95 12.19 1.99
CA GLN A 162 6.01 10.85 1.36
C GLN A 162 6.75 10.86 0.02
N PHE A 163 6.53 11.89 -0.80
CA PHE A 163 7.20 12.03 -2.10
C PHE A 163 8.70 12.25 -1.95
N TRP A 164 9.12 13.16 -1.06
CA TRP A 164 10.53 13.47 -0.82
C TRP A 164 11.30 12.31 -0.16
N SER A 165 10.64 11.53 0.70
CA SER A 165 11.21 10.34 1.33
C SER A 165 11.28 9.12 0.42
N GLY A 166 10.85 9.23 -0.84
CA GLY A 166 10.81 8.11 -1.78
C GLY A 166 9.88 6.99 -1.34
N TYR A 167 8.81 7.33 -0.61
CA TYR A 167 7.85 6.40 -0.02
C TYR A 167 8.44 5.41 1.00
N SER A 168 9.62 5.71 1.53
CA SER A 168 10.21 4.96 2.64
C SER A 168 9.69 5.46 3.99
N LEU A 169 9.67 4.59 4.99
CA LEU A 169 9.29 4.93 6.36
C LEU A 169 10.49 5.54 7.10
N PRO A 170 10.50 6.85 7.40
CA PRO A 170 11.60 7.45 8.17
C PRO A 170 11.55 6.99 9.63
N PHE A 171 12.72 6.89 10.26
CA PHE A 171 12.81 6.68 11.70
C PHE A 171 12.26 7.91 12.45
N PRO A 172 11.44 7.77 13.53
CA PRO A 172 11.06 6.55 14.25
C PRO A 172 9.71 5.94 13.84
N LEU A 173 9.04 6.45 12.79
CA LEU A 173 7.73 5.94 12.36
C LEU A 173 7.77 4.45 12.02
N ASN A 174 8.91 3.94 11.55
CA ASN A 174 9.12 2.51 11.32
C ASN A 174 8.89 1.66 12.59
N ILE A 175 9.27 2.14 13.78
CA ILE A 175 9.05 1.42 15.05
C ILE A 175 7.58 1.50 15.46
N LEU A 176 6.98 2.69 15.35
CA LEU A 176 5.58 2.90 15.71
C LEU A 176 4.62 2.07 14.84
N LEU A 177 4.96 1.89 13.56
CA LEU A 177 4.15 1.18 12.57
C LEU A 177 4.57 -0.30 12.38
N LEU A 178 5.47 -0.83 13.21
CA LEU A 178 5.88 -2.25 13.18
C LEU A 178 4.73 -3.27 13.01
N PRO A 179 3.62 -3.21 13.77
CA PRO A 179 2.54 -4.18 13.60
C PRO A 179 1.90 -4.10 12.20
N VAL A 180 1.85 -2.91 11.60
CA VAL A 180 1.35 -2.70 10.23
C VAL A 180 2.35 -3.23 9.21
N THR A 181 3.65 -3.04 9.44
CA THR A 181 4.71 -3.57 8.57
C THR A 181 4.69 -5.10 8.50
N PHE A 182 4.43 -5.79 9.63
CA PHE A 182 4.24 -7.24 9.63
C PHE A 182 3.01 -7.67 8.81
N ALA A 183 1.88 -6.97 8.97
CA ALA A 183 0.68 -7.25 8.20
C ALA A 183 0.89 -7.04 6.70
N GLU A 184 1.63 -5.99 6.31
CA GLU A 184 1.99 -5.73 4.92
C GLU A 184 2.85 -6.87 4.34
N TYR A 185 3.85 -7.34 5.07
CA TYR A 185 4.68 -8.47 4.66
C TYR A 185 3.86 -9.76 4.51
N ALA A 186 2.97 -10.04 5.46
CA ALA A 186 2.08 -11.20 5.40
C ALA A 186 1.17 -11.14 4.17
N MET A 187 0.60 -9.97 3.85
CA MET A 187 -0.23 -9.80 2.66
C MET A 187 0.57 -9.97 1.36
N ARG A 188 1.78 -9.40 1.28
CA ARG A 188 2.68 -9.60 0.12
C ARG A 188 2.97 -11.09 -0.10
N PHE A 189 3.25 -11.82 0.97
CA PHE A 189 3.48 -13.26 0.93
C PHE A 189 2.25 -14.04 0.43
N VAL A 190 1.05 -13.73 0.93
CA VAL A 190 -0.19 -14.39 0.52
C VAL A 190 -0.54 -14.09 -0.94
N VAL A 191 -0.37 -12.85 -1.39
CA VAL A 191 -0.57 -12.48 -2.80
C VAL A 191 0.39 -13.25 -3.71
N PHE A 192 1.66 -13.37 -3.32
CA PHE A 192 2.67 -14.13 -4.06
C PHE A 192 2.36 -15.63 -4.11
N MET A 193 1.94 -16.24 -3.00
CA MET A 193 1.65 -17.69 -2.94
C MET A 193 0.38 -18.09 -3.71
N LEU A 194 -0.60 -17.20 -3.81
CA LEU A 194 -1.83 -17.49 -4.52
C LEU A 194 -1.72 -17.18 -6.02
N GLY A 195 -0.79 -16.30 -6.43
CA GLY A 195 -0.59 -15.83 -7.80
C GLY A 195 0.34 -16.74 -8.59
#